data_AF-A0A7Z8PDZ1-F1
#
_entry.id   AF-A0A7Z8PDZ1-F1
#
_cell.length_a   1.000
_cell.length_b   1.000
_cell.length_c   1.000
_cell.angle_alpha   90.00
_cell.angle_beta   90.00
_cell.angle_gamma   90.00
#
_symmetry.space_group_name_H-M   'P 1'
#
loop_
_entity.id
_entity.type
_entity.pdbx_description
1 polymer ?
#
loop_
_entity_poly.entity_id
_entity_poly.type
_entity_poly.pdbx_seq_one_letter_code
_entity_poly.pdbx_strand_id
1 'polypeptide(L)'
;MSTLTVNDFPEFFQTIHGHPPFAWQQRLLQVVLDEGWTHAISLPTASGKTAVLDIAVFALALEAALPAEDRKTPRRIALVVDRRIVVDDAFRRAKRISKAIQEAKHQMLTQVAEALQSLGGDPTLPLDCAALRGGIPKETRWARTPLQP
;
A
#
# COMPACT_ATOMS: atom_id res chain seq x y z
N MET A 1 17.08 -0.66 -12.44
CA MET A 1 15.65 -0.45 -12.79
C MET A 1 14.92 -1.71 -12.34
N SER A 2 14.08 -1.57 -11.31
CA SER A 2 13.43 -2.70 -10.66
C SER A 2 12.28 -3.18 -11.54
N THR A 3 12.36 -4.41 -12.04
CA THR A 3 11.33 -5.04 -12.89
C THR A 3 10.26 -5.69 -12.01
N LEU A 4 9.56 -4.88 -11.21
CA LEU A 4 8.36 -5.35 -10.53
C LEU A 4 7.26 -5.57 -11.57
N THR A 5 6.52 -6.66 -11.42
CA THR A 5 5.38 -7.02 -12.27
C THR A 5 4.16 -7.31 -11.42
N VAL A 6 2.99 -7.37 -12.04
CA VAL A 6 1.75 -7.71 -11.33
C VAL A 6 1.79 -9.12 -10.69
N ASN A 7 2.56 -10.03 -11.31
CA ASN A 7 2.68 -11.43 -10.87
C ASN A 7 3.51 -11.59 -9.59
N ASP A 8 4.20 -10.54 -9.17
CA ASP A 8 5.02 -10.51 -7.97
C ASP A 8 4.21 -10.19 -6.70
N PHE A 9 2.96 -9.77 -6.86
CA PHE A 9 2.08 -9.44 -5.74
C PHE A 9 1.85 -10.59 -4.74
N PRO A 10 1.67 -11.86 -5.15
CA PRO A 10 1.56 -12.97 -4.21
C PRO A 10 2.80 -13.16 -3.35
N GLU A 11 3.99 -13.00 -3.92
CA GLU A 11 5.25 -13.08 -3.20
C GLU A 11 5.38 -11.92 -2.21
N PHE A 12 5.18 -10.68 -2.67
CA PHE A 12 5.13 -9.49 -1.82
C PHE A 12 4.20 -9.68 -0.60
N PHE A 13 2.98 -10.16 -0.86
CA PHE A 13 1.98 -10.36 0.18
C PHE A 13 2.39 -11.47 1.14
N GLN A 14 2.89 -12.60 0.62
CA GLN A 14 3.34 -13.73 1.44
C GLN A 14 4.55 -13.38 2.29
N THR A 15 5.50 -12.60 1.78
CA THR A 15 6.66 -12.15 2.57
C THR A 15 6.24 -11.31 3.77
N ILE A 16 5.19 -10.49 3.64
CA ILE A 16 4.72 -9.61 4.73
C ILE A 16 3.82 -10.36 5.72
N HIS A 17 2.93 -11.23 5.25
CA HIS A 17 1.86 -11.83 6.07
C HIS A 17 2.04 -13.32 6.38
N GLY A 18 2.97 -14.01 5.72
CA GLY A 18 3.24 -15.44 5.91
C GLY A 18 2.23 -16.38 5.22
N HIS A 19 1.31 -15.85 4.43
CA HIS A 19 0.31 -16.62 3.67
C HIS A 19 0.01 -15.94 2.34
N PRO A 20 -0.45 -16.66 1.30
CA PRO A 20 -0.77 -16.06 0.00
C PRO A 20 -2.01 -15.15 0.09
N PRO A 21 -2.18 -14.21 -0.87
CA PRO A 21 -3.39 -13.41 -0.98
C PRO A 21 -4.54 -14.24 -1.57
N PHE A 22 -5.78 -13.78 -1.36
CA PHE A 22 -6.95 -14.34 -2.03
C PHE A 22 -6.95 -14.00 -3.53
N ALA A 23 -7.56 -14.85 -4.35
CA ALA A 23 -7.65 -14.65 -5.79
C ALA A 23 -8.28 -13.31 -6.19
N TRP A 24 -9.27 -12.83 -5.43
CA TRP A 24 -9.90 -11.53 -5.70
C TRP A 24 -8.93 -10.36 -5.47
N GLN A 25 -7.98 -10.49 -4.54
CA GLN A 25 -6.99 -9.44 -4.24
C GLN A 25 -6.00 -9.29 -5.40
N GLN A 26 -5.53 -10.41 -5.95
CA GLN A 26 -4.68 -10.43 -7.14
C GLN A 26 -5.43 -9.86 -8.36
N ARG A 27 -6.68 -10.28 -8.57
CA ARG A 27 -7.52 -9.75 -9.65
C ARG A 27 -7.76 -8.26 -9.52
N LEU A 28 -8.00 -7.76 -8.30
CA LEU A 28 -8.23 -6.34 -8.06
C LEU A 28 -6.99 -5.51 -8.39
N LEU A 29 -5.77 -5.99 -8.10
CA LEU A 29 -4.55 -5.30 -8.50
C LEU A 29 -4.48 -5.10 -10.02
N GLN A 30 -4.78 -6.13 -10.81
CA GLN A 30 -4.82 -6.03 -12.27
C GLN A 30 -5.81 -4.96 -12.73
N VAL A 31 -7.04 -4.97 -12.18
CA VAL A 31 -8.07 -3.97 -12.49
C VAL A 31 -7.60 -2.55 -12.14
N VAL A 32 -6.94 -2.37 -10.99
CA VAL A 32 -6.41 -1.06 -10.57
C VAL A 32 -5.36 -0.53 -11.55
N LEU A 33 -4.50 -1.39 -12.09
CA LEU A 33 -3.45 -0.99 -13.05
C LEU A 33 -4.03 -0.71 -14.44
N ASP A 34 -5.01 -1.49 -14.88
CA ASP A 34 -5.59 -1.37 -16.21
C ASP A 34 -6.60 -0.22 -16.28
N GLU A 35 -7.53 -0.17 -15.33
CA GLU A 35 -8.74 0.66 -15.36
C GLU A 35 -8.77 1.72 -14.24
N GLY A 36 -7.91 1.59 -13.23
CA GLY A 36 -7.97 2.41 -12.01
C GLY A 36 -8.86 1.80 -10.93
N TRP A 37 -9.05 2.53 -9.83
CA TRP A 37 -9.83 2.04 -8.69
C TRP A 37 -11.32 1.92 -9.01
N THR A 38 -11.88 0.74 -8.78
CA THR A 38 -13.32 0.47 -8.91
C THR A 38 -14.14 1.26 -7.89
N HIS A 39 -15.35 1.66 -8.26
CA HIS A 39 -16.28 2.33 -7.35
C HIS A 39 -16.71 1.46 -6.15
N ALA A 40 -16.78 0.13 -6.31
CA ALA A 40 -17.24 -0.77 -5.25
C ALA A 40 -16.54 -2.13 -5.30
N ILE A 41 -16.21 -2.65 -4.12
CA ILE A 41 -15.72 -4.02 -3.90
C ILE A 41 -16.75 -4.74 -3.03
N SER A 42 -17.67 -5.46 -3.67
CA SER A 42 -18.75 -6.18 -2.98
C SER A 42 -18.30 -7.58 -2.59
N LEU A 43 -17.81 -7.70 -1.36
CA LEU A 43 -17.34 -8.98 -0.80
C LEU A 43 -17.89 -9.20 0.62
N PRO A 44 -18.20 -10.46 0.99
CA PRO A 44 -18.62 -10.81 2.34
C PRO A 44 -17.68 -10.31 3.45
N THR A 45 -18.18 -10.27 4.68
CA THR A 45 -17.33 -10.09 5.85
C THR A 45 -16.29 -11.23 5.92
N ALA A 46 -15.17 -10.97 6.58
CA ALA A 46 -14.04 -11.90 6.66
C ALA A 46 -13.33 -12.27 5.33
N SER A 47 -13.68 -11.67 4.18
CA SER A 47 -12.97 -11.91 2.91
C SER A 47 -11.60 -11.21 2.79
N GLY A 48 -11.05 -10.66 3.89
CA GLY A 48 -9.74 -9.99 3.88
C GLY A 48 -9.73 -8.62 3.19
N LYS A 49 -10.84 -7.85 3.24
CA LYS A 49 -10.98 -6.57 2.53
C LYS A 49 -9.90 -5.53 2.84
N THR A 50 -9.32 -5.54 4.04
CA THR A 50 -8.25 -4.61 4.44
C THR A 50 -6.99 -4.75 3.58
N ALA A 51 -6.86 -5.84 2.80
CA ALA A 51 -5.80 -6.04 1.82
C ALA A 51 -5.77 -5.00 0.69
N VAL A 52 -6.82 -4.17 0.55
CA VAL A 52 -6.79 -3.00 -0.36
C VAL A 52 -5.61 -2.07 -0.07
N LEU A 53 -5.11 -2.00 1.17
CA LEU A 53 -3.90 -1.25 1.49
C LEU A 53 -2.65 -1.85 0.82
N ASP A 54 -2.49 -3.17 0.85
CA ASP A 54 -1.37 -3.87 0.20
C ASP A 54 -1.43 -3.68 -1.31
N ILE A 55 -2.64 -3.81 -1.88
CA ILE A 55 -2.88 -3.60 -3.31
C ILE A 55 -2.51 -2.16 -3.70
N ALA A 56 -2.96 -1.17 -2.91
CA ALA A 56 -2.66 0.23 -3.19
C ALA A 56 -1.16 0.56 -3.12
N VAL A 57 -0.46 0.04 -2.10
CA VAL A 57 0.99 0.23 -1.94
C VAL A 57 1.76 -0.45 -3.08
N PHE A 58 1.39 -1.68 -3.42
CA PHE A 58 2.08 -2.43 -4.47
C PHE A 58 1.81 -1.84 -5.87
N ALA A 59 0.57 -1.43 -6.14
CA ALA A 59 0.22 -0.75 -7.39
C ALA A 59 1.01 0.58 -7.54
N LEU A 60 1.16 1.35 -6.46
CA LEU A 60 1.99 2.56 -6.46
C LEU A 60 3.47 2.26 -6.74
N ALA A 61 4.00 1.15 -6.21
CA ALA A 61 5.37 0.73 -6.49
C ALA A 61 5.56 0.32 -7.97
N LEU A 62 4.59 -0.39 -8.56
CA LEU A 62 4.61 -0.77 -9.98
C LEU A 62 4.61 0.44 -10.91
N GLU A 63 3.81 1.46 -10.60
CA GLU A 63 3.70 2.68 -11.40
C GLU A 63 4.71 3.76 -10.99
N ALA A 64 5.64 3.47 -10.08
CA ALA A 64 6.51 4.50 -9.50
C ALA A 64 7.44 5.15 -10.53
N ALA A 65 7.89 4.36 -11.52
CA ALA A 65 8.74 4.80 -12.62
C ALA A 65 7.98 5.50 -13.75
N LEU A 66 6.64 5.47 -13.74
CA LEU A 66 5.84 6.17 -14.75
C LEU A 66 5.85 7.68 -14.49
N PRO A 67 5.79 8.51 -15.57
CA PRO A 67 5.47 9.93 -15.45
C PRO A 67 4.22 10.16 -14.61
N ALA A 68 4.16 11.30 -13.94
CA ALA A 68 3.05 11.60 -13.02
C ALA A 68 1.70 11.65 -13.76
N GLU A 69 1.67 12.11 -15.01
CA GLU A 69 0.46 12.13 -15.84
C GLU A 69 -0.07 10.74 -16.24
N ASP A 70 0.79 9.73 -16.30
CA ASP A 70 0.42 8.37 -16.74
C ASP A 70 0.07 7.44 -15.57
N ARG A 71 0.34 7.89 -14.34
CA ARG A 71 0.10 7.12 -13.13
C ARG A 71 -1.36 7.17 -12.71
N LYS A 72 -1.98 6.00 -12.53
CA LYS A 72 -3.35 5.88 -12.02
C LYS A 72 -3.41 5.84 -10.49
N THR A 73 -2.32 5.41 -9.85
CA THR A 73 -2.22 5.24 -8.40
C THR A 73 -1.79 6.51 -7.67
N PRO A 74 -2.61 7.00 -6.72
CA PRO A 74 -2.23 8.16 -5.92
C PRO A 74 -1.14 7.79 -4.91
N ARG A 75 -0.26 8.75 -4.60
CA ARG A 75 0.74 8.60 -3.53
C ARG A 75 0.10 8.51 -2.15
N ARG A 76 -1.00 9.23 -1.94
CA ARG A 76 -1.74 9.25 -0.67
C ARG A 76 -2.87 8.24 -0.69
N ILE A 77 -2.80 7.29 0.23
CA ILE A 77 -3.77 6.21 0.36
C ILE A 77 -4.48 6.37 1.72
N ALA A 78 -5.80 6.47 1.71
CA ALA A 78 -6.62 6.56 2.91
C ALA A 78 -7.65 5.44 2.95
N LEU A 79 -7.65 4.66 4.03
CA LEU A 79 -8.71 3.70 4.33
C LEU A 79 -9.64 4.27 5.40
N VAL A 80 -10.83 4.69 4.97
CA VAL A 80 -11.86 5.28 5.84
C VAL A 80 -12.86 4.20 6.26
N VAL A 81 -13.09 4.09 7.56
CA VAL A 81 -14.00 3.08 8.15
C VAL A 81 -14.82 3.68 9.29
N ASP A 82 -16.05 3.19 9.47
CA ASP A 82 -17.01 3.73 10.45
C ASP A 82 -16.78 3.26 11.90
N ARG A 83 -15.77 2.40 12.14
CA ARG A 83 -15.55 1.77 13.45
C ARG A 83 -14.10 1.95 13.90
N ARG A 84 -13.91 2.48 15.11
CA ARG A 84 -12.57 2.74 15.69
C ARG A 84 -11.68 1.51 15.74
N ILE A 85 -12.23 0.36 16.15
CA ILE A 85 -11.47 -0.90 16.20
C ILE A 85 -10.90 -1.29 14.83
N VAL A 86 -11.65 -1.01 13.76
CA VAL A 86 -11.23 -1.29 12.39
C VAL A 86 -10.12 -0.32 11.96
N VAL A 87 -10.14 0.94 12.42
CA VAL A 87 -9.04 1.89 12.18
C VAL A 87 -7.75 1.38 12.82
N ASP A 88 -7.81 0.93 14.07
CA ASP A 88 -6.63 0.44 14.77
C ASP A 88 -6.06 -0.83 14.10
N ASP A 89 -6.92 -1.74 13.63
CA ASP A 89 -6.52 -2.93 12.87
C ASP A 89 -5.90 -2.59 11.53
N ALA A 90 -6.52 -1.67 10.77
CA ALA A 90 -5.99 -1.16 9.51
C ALA A 90 -4.63 -0.49 9.72
N PHE A 91 -4.47 0.31 10.78
CA PHE A 91 -3.22 0.98 11.09
C PHE A 91 -2.12 -0.01 11.48
N ARG A 92 -2.45 -1.05 12.26
CA ARG A 92 -1.51 -2.14 12.55
C ARG A 92 -1.05 -2.85 11.27
N ARG A 93 -1.95 -3.06 10.31
CA ARG A 93 -1.61 -3.61 8.99
C ARG A 93 -0.69 -2.67 8.21
N ALA A 94 -1.02 -1.38 8.13
CA ALA A 94 -0.20 -0.37 7.45
C ALA A 94 1.23 -0.30 8.03
N LYS A 95 1.37 -0.29 9.36
CA LYS A 95 2.69 -0.35 10.02
C LYS A 95 3.46 -1.62 9.70
N ARG A 96 2.78 -2.77 9.59
CA ARG A 96 3.43 -4.02 9.19
C ARG A 96 4.00 -3.93 7.78
N ILE A 97 3.24 -3.38 6.85
CA ILE A 97 3.67 -3.16 5.46
C ILE A 97 4.87 -2.20 5.43
N SER A 98 4.72 -1.01 6.02
CA SER A 98 5.79 0.00 6.09
C SER A 98 7.07 -0.55 6.72
N LYS A 99 6.97 -1.25 7.86
CA LYS A 99 8.13 -1.88 8.52
C LYS A 99 8.79 -2.96 7.64
N ALA A 100 8.01 -3.81 6.99
CA ALA A 100 8.56 -4.86 6.13
C ALA A 100 9.31 -4.26 4.93
N ILE A 101 8.75 -3.22 4.30
CA ILE A 101 9.38 -2.50 3.19
C ILE A 101 10.63 -1.77 3.68
N GLN A 102 10.59 -1.11 4.85
CA GLN A 102 11.75 -0.41 5.40
C GLN A 102 12.91 -1.35 5.77
N GLU A 103 12.61 -2.52 6.32
CA GLU A 103 13.64 -3.52 6.63
C GLU A 103 14.17 -4.25 5.39
N ALA A 104 13.38 -4.34 4.31
CA ALA A 104 13.75 -4.84 2.98
C ALA A 104 14.63 -6.12 2.97
N LYS A 105 14.39 -7.07 3.87
CA LYS A 105 15.21 -8.30 3.99
C LYS A 105 15.05 -9.28 2.83
N HIS A 106 14.06 -9.06 1.96
CA HIS A 106 13.76 -9.89 0.81
C HIS A 106 13.91 -9.04 -0.45
N GLN A 107 14.48 -9.60 -1.53
CA GLN A 107 14.74 -8.87 -2.78
C GLN A 107 13.49 -8.16 -3.32
N MET A 108 12.34 -8.83 -3.30
CA MET A 108 11.04 -8.25 -3.63
C MET A 108 10.72 -6.97 -2.85
N LEU A 109 10.95 -6.98 -1.53
CA LEU A 109 10.70 -5.82 -0.67
C LEU A 109 11.74 -4.71 -0.88
N THR A 110 12.98 -5.06 -1.22
CA THR A 110 14.00 -4.08 -1.63
C THR A 110 13.57 -3.34 -2.89
N GLN A 111 13.09 -4.06 -3.90
CA GLN A 111 12.60 -3.46 -5.14
C GLN A 111 11.39 -2.53 -4.90
N VAL A 112 10.45 -2.94 -4.03
CA VAL A 112 9.33 -2.09 -3.63
C VAL A 112 9.80 -0.85 -2.87
N ALA A 113 10.77 -0.99 -1.96
CA ALA A 113 11.32 0.13 -1.21
C ALA A 113 11.99 1.16 -2.12
N GLU A 114 12.85 0.70 -3.04
CA GLU A 114 13.51 1.56 -4.04
C GLU A 114 12.50 2.26 -4.95
N ALA A 115 11.47 1.54 -5.40
CA ALA A 115 10.41 2.10 -6.22
C ALA A 115 9.67 3.23 -5.48
N LEU A 116 9.25 3.01 -4.24
CA LEU A 116 8.57 4.04 -3.45
C LEU A 116 9.49 5.23 -3.11
N GLN A 117 10.75 4.98 -2.78
CA GLN A 117 11.75 6.04 -2.53
C GLN A 117 12.00 6.90 -3.77
N SER A 118 11.92 6.32 -4.98
CA SER A 118 12.08 7.07 -6.24
C SER A 118 11.02 8.15 -6.45
N LEU A 119 9.88 8.07 -5.73
CA LEU A 119 8.85 9.10 -5.74
C LEU A 119 9.27 10.37 -5.00
N GLY A 120 10.29 10.28 -4.14
CA GLY A 120 10.78 11.35 -3.30
C GLY A 120 10.29 11.24 -1.85
N GLY A 121 10.46 12.32 -1.08
CA GLY A 121 10.22 12.30 0.37
C GLY A 121 11.50 12.02 1.15
N ASP A 122 11.38 11.39 2.31
CA ASP A 122 12.50 10.99 3.15
C ASP A 122 13.09 9.67 2.62
N PRO A 123 14.37 9.65 2.19
CA PRO A 123 14.98 8.43 1.64
C PRO A 123 15.09 7.29 2.67
N THR A 124 14.99 7.57 3.97
CA THR A 124 15.05 6.56 5.04
C THR A 124 13.69 5.95 5.36
N LEU A 125 12.60 6.50 4.79
CA LEU A 125 11.23 6.10 5.04
C LEU A 125 10.48 5.88 3.71
N PRO A 126 10.52 4.67 3.13
CA PRO A 126 9.86 4.40 1.85
C PRO A 126 8.33 4.59 1.87
N LEU A 127 7.69 4.37 3.02
CA LEU A 127 6.25 4.48 3.21
C LEU A 127 5.94 5.00 4.61
N ASP A 128 5.36 6.18 4.73
CA ASP A 128 4.88 6.72 6.01
C ASP A 128 3.45 6.24 6.30
N CYS A 129 3.07 6.17 7.57
CA CYS A 129 1.77 5.68 8.01
C CYS A 129 1.25 6.52 9.18
N ALA A 130 0.03 7.02 9.06
CA ALA A 130 -0.64 7.77 10.12
C ALA A 130 -2.05 7.22 10.40
N ALA A 131 -2.47 7.26 11.67
CA ALA A 131 -3.85 6.98 12.05
C ALA A 131 -4.63 8.28 12.23
N LEU A 132 -5.80 8.37 11.59
CA LEU A 132 -6.68 9.54 11.66
C LEU A 132 -7.96 9.15 12.39
N ARG A 133 -7.99 9.29 13.72
CA ARG A 133 -9.22 9.10 14.51
C ARG A 133 -9.29 9.97 15.75
N GLY A 134 -10.51 10.18 16.23
CA GLY A 134 -10.75 10.77 17.55
C GLY A 134 -10.21 9.88 18.69
N GLY A 135 -9.81 10.53 19.78
CA GLY A 135 -9.30 9.86 20.97
C GLY A 135 -7.82 9.46 20.92
N ILE A 136 -7.05 9.94 19.94
CA ILE A 136 -5.58 9.89 19.90
C ILE A 136 -5.02 11.28 19.55
N PRO A 137 -3.77 11.59 19.93
CA PRO A 137 -3.09 12.79 19.45
C PRO A 137 -3.13 12.87 17.92
N LYS A 138 -3.42 14.06 17.38
CA LYS A 138 -3.48 14.28 15.93
C LYS A 138 -2.07 14.17 15.33
N GLU A 139 -1.88 13.18 14.47
CA GLU A 139 -0.66 13.05 13.68
C GLU A 139 -0.77 13.93 12.43
N THR A 140 0.19 14.84 12.23
CA THR A 140 0.21 15.77 11.09
C THR A 140 1.27 15.42 10.04
N ARG A 141 2.08 14.37 10.26
CA ARG A 141 3.19 13.98 9.38
C ARG A 141 2.74 13.71 7.94
N TRP A 142 1.60 13.03 7.78
CA TRP A 142 0.96 12.74 6.48
C TRP A 142 0.67 13.99 5.62
N ALA A 143 0.55 15.17 6.24
CA ALA A 143 0.24 16.43 5.57
C ALA A 143 1.50 17.31 5.33
N ARG A 144 2.66 16.96 5.91
CA ARG A 144 3.86 17.82 5.87
C ARG A 144 4.53 17.87 4.52
N THR A 145 4.52 16.77 3.78
CA THR A 145 5.17 16.66 2.47
C THR A 145 4.22 16.00 1.47
N PRO A 146 4.05 16.56 0.25
CA PRO A 146 3.28 15.95 -0.82
C PRO A 146 4.02 14.86 -1.56
N LEU A 147 5.34 14.75 -1.37
CA LEU A 147 6.17 13.81 -2.12
C LEU A 147 6.26 12.44 -1.47
N GLN A 148 6.21 12.39 -0.13
CA GLN A 148 6.28 11.16 0.66
C GLN A 148 5.05 10.28 0.43
N PRO A 149 5.24 9.03 -0.03
CA PRO A 149 4.20 8.00 0.00
C PRO A 149 3.76 7.68 1.44
#